data_AF-A0A974KXB6-F1
#
_entry.id   AF-A0A974KXB6-F1
#
_cell.length_a   1.000
_cell.length_b   1.000
_cell.length_c   1.000
_cell.angle_alpha   90.00
_cell.angle_beta   90.00
_cell.angle_gamma   90.00
#
_symmetry.space_group_name_H-M   'P 1'
#
loop_
_entity.id
_entity.type
_entity.pdbx_description
1 polymer ?
#
loop_
_entity_poly.entity_id
_entity_poly.type
_entity_poly.pdbx_seq_one_letter_code
_entity_poly.pdbx_strand_id
1 'polypeptide(L)' 'MEMLFIDPEDFNKSYGTIILQSLIQEDKIQYVDVNKDNQHALKFYIKNGFKA' A
#
# COMPACT_ATOMS: atom_id res chain seq x y z
N MET A 1 2.96 -12.95 4.07
CA MET A 1 2.52 -11.56 4.33
C MET A 1 3.46 -10.68 3.55
N GLU A 2 2.91 -9.86 2.66
CA GLU A 2 3.66 -8.98 1.75
C GLU A 2 3.80 -7.60 2.40
N MET A 3 5.00 -7.01 2.35
CA MET A 3 5.26 -5.68 2.89
C MET A 3 5.78 -4.77 1.78
N LEU A 4 5.06 -3.68 1.51
CA LEU A 4 5.47 -2.65 0.56
C LEU A 4 6.16 -1.51 1.32
N PHE A 5 7.41 -1.27 0.98
CA PHE A 5 8.19 -0.13 1.45
C PHE A 5 8.44 0.82 0.29
N ILE A 6 8.15 2.10 0.52
CA ILE A 6 8.40 3.17 -0.44
C ILE A 6 9.20 4.22 0.30
N ASP A 7 10.18 4.81 -0.37
CA ASP A 7 10.95 5.90 0.20
C ASP A 7 10.05 7.14 0.39
N PRO A 8 10.10 7.82 1.56
CA PRO A 8 9.39 9.08 1.78
C PRO A 8 9.64 10.13 0.68
N GLU A 9 10.84 10.16 0.08
CA GLU A 9 11.16 11.07 -1.03
C GLU A 9 10.32 10.82 -2.29
N ASP A 10 9.74 9.62 -2.40
CA ASP A 10 8.90 9.18 -3.51
C ASP A 10 7.40 9.15 -3.16
N PHE A 11 7.04 9.65 -1.98
CA PHE A 11 5.64 9.81 -1.60
C PHE A 11 4.96 10.88 -2.45
N ASN A 12 3.64 10.73 -2.62
CA ASN A 12 2.78 11.62 -3.42
C ASN A 12 3.12 11.68 -4.92
N LYS A 13 4.04 10.84 -5.42
CA LYS A 13 4.36 10.70 -6.85
C LYS A 13 3.57 9.55 -7.54
N SER A 14 2.50 9.06 -6.90
CA SER A 14 1.65 7.96 -7.38
C SER A 14 2.29 6.57 -7.48
N TYR A 15 3.61 6.44 -7.26
CA TYR A 15 4.31 5.15 -7.33
C TYR A 15 3.69 4.07 -6.47
N GLY A 16 3.37 4.39 -5.21
CA GLY A 16 2.74 3.41 -4.31
C GLY A 16 1.41 2.89 -4.82
N THR A 17 0.56 3.75 -5.37
CA THR A 17 -0.71 3.33 -5.95
C THR A 17 -0.52 2.48 -7.19
N ILE A 18 0.43 2.81 -8.07
CA ILE A 18 0.71 2.03 -9.27
C ILE A 18 1.21 0.62 -8.89
N ILE A 19 2.20 0.54 -7.99
CA ILE A 19 2.76 -0.73 -7.53
C ILE A 19 1.66 -1.56 -6.86
N LEU A 20 0.87 -0.96 -5.98
CA LEU A 20 -0.21 -1.66 -5.29
C LEU A 20 -1.28 -2.18 -6.26
N GLN A 21 -1.62 -1.41 -7.31
CA GLN A 21 -2.56 -1.86 -8.33
C GLN A 21 -2.02 -3.03 -9.14
N SER A 22 -0.74 -2.99 -9.55
CA SER A 22 -0.09 -4.12 -10.22
C SER A 22 -0.11 -5.36 -9.33
N LEU A 23 0.25 -5.24 -8.05
CA LEU A 23 0.22 -6.37 -7.12
C LEU A 23 -1.21 -6.95 -6.97
N ILE A 24 -2.25 -6.09 -6.89
CA ILE A 24 -3.65 -6.56 -6.80
C ILE A 24 -4.09 -7.26 -8.08
N GLN A 25 -3.69 -6.76 -9.25
CA GLN A 25 -4.12 -7.29 -10.54
C GLN A 25 -3.35 -8.55 -10.97
N GLU A 26 -2.04 -8.55 -10.77
CA GLU A 26 -1.12 -9.59 -11.24
C GLU A 26 -0.94 -10.67 -10.17
N ASP A 27 -0.58 -10.26 -8.95
CA ASP A 27 -0.28 -11.17 -7.83
C ASP A 27 -1.51 -11.50 -6.97
N LYS A 28 -2.66 -10.88 -7.24
CA LYS A 28 -3.94 -11.10 -6.55
C LYS A 28 -3.82 -10.98 -5.03
N ILE A 29 -2.98 -10.07 -4.54
CA ILE A 29 -2.86 -9.83 -3.11
C ILE A 29 -4.20 -9.38 -2.53
N GLN A 30 -4.65 -10.10 -1.50
CA GLN A 30 -5.89 -9.81 -0.78
C GLN A 30 -5.62 -9.26 0.63
N TYR A 31 -4.40 -9.49 1.14
CA TYR A 31 -4.02 -9.17 2.50
C TYR A 31 -2.62 -8.54 2.50
N VAL A 32 -2.52 -7.38 3.14
CA VAL A 32 -1.26 -6.68 3.38
C VAL A 32 -1.12 -6.50 4.88
N ASP A 33 0.09 -6.70 5.40
CA ASP A 33 0.37 -6.37 6.79
C ASP A 33 0.88 -4.93 6.85
N VAL A 34 0.24 -4.11 7.67
CA VAL A 34 0.62 -2.71 7.86
C VAL A 34 0.95 -2.48 9.31
N ASN A 35 2.05 -1.77 9.54
CA ASN A 35 2.35 -1.30 10.87
C ASN A 35 1.28 -0.28 11.28
N LYS A 36 0.46 -0.62 12.29
CA LYS A 36 -0.68 0.19 12.77
C LYS A 36 -0.25 1.55 13.34
N ASP A 37 0.99 1.66 13.79
CA ASP A 37 1.56 2.93 14.26
C ASP A 37 1.81 3.90 13.08
N ASN A 38 1.97 3.37 11.87
CA ASN A 38 2.12 4.17 10.65
C ASN A 38 0.74 4.55 10.09
N GLN A 39 0.17 5.62 10.67
CA GLN A 39 -1.10 6.19 10.25
C GLN A 39 -1.13 6.66 8.78
N HIS A 40 0.04 7.01 8.22
CA HIS A 40 0.14 7.36 6.79
C HIS A 40 -0.06 6.14 5.90
N ALA A 41 0.60 5.03 6.23
CA ALA A 41 0.42 3.76 5.50
C ALA A 41 -1.01 3.24 5.64
N LEU A 42 -1.60 3.28 6.84
CA LEU A 42 -2.99 2.88 7.05
C LEU A 42 -3.96 3.68 6.17
N LYS A 43 -3.83 5.02 6.14
CA LYS A 43 -4.63 5.89 5.27
C LYS A 43 -4.41 5.59 3.79
N PHE A 44 -3.17 5.30 3.40
CA PHE A 44 -2.83 4.93 2.02
C PHE A 44 -3.57 3.65 1.60
N TYR A 45 -3.50 2.57 2.37
CA TYR A 45 -4.18 1.32 2.02
C TYR A 45 -5.70 1.47 2.04
N ILE A 46 -6.27 2.17 3.03
CA ILE A 46 -7.71 2.45 3.06
C ILE A 46 -8.17 3.24 1.83
N LYS A 47 -7.41 4.26 1.41
CA LYS A 47 -7.70 5.03 0.19
C LYS A 47 -7.66 4.17 -1.07
N ASN A 48 -6.84 3.11 -1.08
CA ASN A 48 -6.74 2.17 -2.19
C ASN A 48 -7.74 1.00 -2.09
N GLY A 49 -8.72 1.05 -1.16
CA GLY A 49 -9.84 0.11 -1.08
C GLY A 49 -9.69 -1.01 -0.04
N PHE A 50 -8.59 -1.05 0.70
CA PHE A 50 -8.42 -2.00 1.81
C PHE A 50 -9.26 -1.57 3.02
N LYS A 51 -9.61 -2.55 3.86
CA LYS A 51 -10.35 -2.33 5.11
C LYS A 51 -9.47 -2.74 6.28
N ALA A 52 -9.46 -1.91 7.32
CA ALA A 52 -8.76 -2.18 8.58
C ALA A 52 -9.54 -3.16 9.46
#